data_AF-A0A1K0JNN7-F1
#
_entry.id   AF-A0A1K0JNN7-F1
#
_cell.length_a   1.000
_cell.length_b   1.000
_cell.length_c   1.000
_cell.angle_alpha   90.00
_cell.angle_beta   90.00
_cell.angle_gamma   90.00
#
_symmetry.space_group_name_H-M   'P 1'
#
loop_
_entity.id
_entity.type
_entity.pdbx_description
1 polymer ?
#
loop_
_entity_poly.entity_id
_entity_poly.type
_entity_poly.pdbx_seq_one_letter_code
_entity_poly.pdbx_strand_id
1 'polypeptide(L)'
;MVFVVADGLSALATQTHALPLLDATRPRLPPTWRIGPVVVAEQSRVALGDEIGELLGARQVVMLIGERPGLSSPDSLGIYLTHAPRTGRTDAERNCISNVRPEGLPYARAADRLAFLLRGAAALGRSGVGLKDDSVPALPEG
;
A
#
# COMPACT_ATOMS: atom_id res chain seq x y z
N MET A 1 0.76 -11.09 -6.81
CA MET A 1 0.32 -9.74 -6.39
C MET A 1 0.89 -8.73 -7.34
N VAL A 2 0.34 -7.52 -7.38
CA VAL A 2 0.83 -6.43 -8.22
C VAL A 2 0.99 -5.16 -7.40
N PHE A 3 2.00 -4.36 -7.76
CA PHE A 3 2.18 -3.01 -7.22
C PHE A 3 1.78 -2.02 -8.30
N VAL A 4 1.02 -1.01 -7.91
CA VAL A 4 0.70 0.14 -8.74
C VAL A 4 1.37 1.36 -8.13
N VAL A 5 2.14 2.08 -8.92
CA VAL A 5 2.83 3.31 -8.55
C VAL A 5 2.14 4.44 -9.29
N ALA A 6 1.54 5.38 -8.55
CA ALA A 6 0.70 6.40 -9.15
C ALA A 6 0.92 7.78 -8.56
N ASP A 7 0.79 8.81 -9.40
CA ASP A 7 0.99 10.21 -9.02
C ASP A 7 0.05 10.70 -7.90
N GLY A 8 -1.24 10.40 -8.02
CA GLY A 8 -2.25 10.89 -7.09
C GLY A 8 -2.28 12.41 -6.99
N LEU A 9 -2.22 12.93 -5.76
CA LEU A 9 -2.25 14.36 -5.50
C LEU A 9 -0.84 14.99 -5.34
N SER A 10 0.21 14.17 -5.31
CA SER A 10 1.62 14.61 -5.35
C SER A 10 2.49 13.60 -6.11
N ALA A 11 2.79 13.92 -7.37
CA ALA A 11 3.72 13.13 -8.18
C ALA A 11 5.13 13.09 -7.55
N LEU A 12 5.54 14.17 -6.89
CA LEU A 12 6.84 14.27 -6.22
C LEU A 12 6.94 13.27 -5.05
N ALA A 13 5.88 13.12 -4.26
CA ALA A 13 5.83 12.12 -3.19
C ALA A 13 6.03 10.70 -3.75
N THR A 14 5.33 10.35 -4.83
CA THR A 14 5.46 9.03 -5.46
C THR A 14 6.86 8.81 -6.03
N GLN A 15 7.40 9.77 -6.79
CA GLN A 15 8.73 9.67 -7.37
C GLN A 15 9.81 9.51 -6.29
N THR A 16 9.67 10.20 -5.17
CA THR A 16 10.66 10.19 -4.08
C THR A 16 10.58 8.90 -3.25
N HIS A 17 9.37 8.41 -2.95
CA HIS A 17 9.19 7.41 -1.91
C HIS A 17 8.86 6.00 -2.42
N ALA A 18 8.33 5.85 -3.63
CA ALA A 18 7.83 4.54 -4.09
C ALA A 18 8.95 3.49 -4.20
N LEU A 19 10.08 3.83 -4.85
CA LEU A 19 11.18 2.87 -5.03
C LEU A 19 11.86 2.49 -3.69
N PRO A 20 12.24 3.43 -2.80
CA PRO A 20 12.78 3.08 -1.49
C PRO A 20 11.85 2.19 -0.65
N LEU A 21 10.53 2.44 -0.71
CA LEU A 21 9.54 1.60 -0.04
C LEU A 21 9.45 0.21 -0.66
N LEU A 22 9.47 0.08 -2.00
CA LEU A 22 9.44 -1.20 -2.70
C LEU A 22 10.69 -2.04 -2.36
N ASP A 23 11.87 -1.42 -2.37
CA ASP A 23 13.13 -2.07 -2.00
C ASP A 23 13.11 -2.54 -0.54
N ALA A 24 12.54 -1.75 0.37
CA ALA A 24 12.33 -2.16 1.74
C ALA A 24 11.29 -3.30 1.86
N THR A 25 10.23 -3.29 1.05
CA THR A 25 9.13 -4.26 1.14
C THR A 25 9.52 -5.63 0.57
N ARG A 26 10.21 -5.66 -0.57
CA ARG A 26 10.57 -6.89 -1.29
C ARG A 26 11.19 -7.99 -0.40
N PRO A 27 12.21 -7.75 0.44
CA PRO A 27 12.82 -8.79 1.27
C PRO A 27 11.91 -9.30 2.40
N ARG A 28 10.81 -8.61 2.72
CA ARG A 28 9.86 -8.98 3.79
C ARG A 28 8.70 -9.84 3.28
N LEU A 29 8.56 -9.97 1.96
CA LEU A 29 7.54 -10.80 1.34
C LEU A 29 7.97 -12.27 1.33
N PRO A 30 7.03 -13.22 1.45
CA PRO A 30 7.36 -14.64 1.35
C PRO A 30 8.01 -14.95 -0.02
N PRO A 31 9.08 -15.77 -0.08
CA PRO A 31 9.76 -16.08 -1.33
C PRO A 31 8.88 -16.85 -2.33
N THR A 32 7.81 -17.49 -1.86
CA THR A 32 6.82 -18.18 -2.69
C THR A 32 5.84 -17.23 -3.38
N TRP A 33 5.81 -15.95 -2.99
CA TRP A 33 4.90 -14.99 -3.58
C TRP A 33 5.46 -14.44 -4.88
N ARG A 34 4.63 -14.53 -5.93
CA ARG A 34 4.95 -13.91 -7.22
C ARG A 34 4.51 -12.44 -7.20
N ILE A 35 5.47 -11.56 -7.47
CA ILE A 35 5.23 -10.16 -7.78
C ILE A 35 5.08 -10.08 -9.30
N GLY A 36 3.93 -9.58 -9.77
CA GLY A 36 3.68 -9.33 -11.19
C GLY A 36 4.38 -8.06 -11.68
N PRO A 37 4.00 -7.54 -12.86
CA PRO A 37 4.54 -6.27 -13.32
C PRO A 37 4.20 -5.15 -12.33
N VAL A 38 5.12 -4.18 -12.22
CA VAL A 38 4.83 -2.91 -11.56
C VAL A 38 4.12 -2.02 -12.58
N VAL A 39 2.92 -1.58 -12.26
CA VAL A 39 2.15 -0.67 -13.12
C VAL A 39 2.42 0.76 -12.70
N VAL A 40 2.77 1.62 -13.66
CA VAL A 40 2.87 3.07 -13.44
C VAL A 40 1.61 3.70 -14.01
N ALA A 41 0.93 4.53 -13.22
CA ALA A 41 -0.32 5.16 -13.61
C ALA A 41 -0.30 6.66 -13.29
N GLU A 42 -0.91 7.45 -14.17
CA GLU A 42 -1.01 8.90 -14.05
C GLU A 42 -2.47 9.31 -13.81
N GLN A 43 -2.68 10.52 -13.29
CA GLN A 43 -4.00 11.11 -12.99
C GLN A 43 -4.88 10.18 -12.14
N SER A 44 -4.26 9.43 -11.24
CA SER A 44 -4.87 8.26 -10.64
C SER A 44 -5.61 8.56 -9.35
N ARG A 45 -6.58 7.69 -9.03
CA ARG A 45 -7.22 7.59 -7.72
C ARG A 45 -7.05 6.18 -7.19
N VAL A 46 -7.23 6.02 -5.87
CA VAL A 46 -7.05 4.74 -5.15
C VAL A 46 -7.80 3.58 -5.82
N ALA A 47 -9.04 3.80 -6.25
CA ALA A 47 -9.90 2.77 -6.84
C ALA A 47 -9.35 2.17 -8.15
N LEU A 48 -8.44 2.87 -8.86
CA LEU A 48 -7.80 2.35 -10.08
C LEU A 48 -7.02 1.05 -9.81
N GLY A 49 -6.46 0.90 -8.61
CA GLY A 49 -5.74 -0.30 -8.22
C GLY A 49 -6.61 -1.56 -8.32
N ASP A 50 -7.92 -1.46 -8.08
CA ASP A 50 -8.81 -2.61 -8.11
C ASP A 50 -9.08 -3.11 -9.52
N GLU A 51 -9.30 -2.20 -10.48
CA GLU A 51 -9.46 -2.54 -11.90
C GLU A 51 -8.18 -3.16 -12.47
N ILE A 52 -7.01 -2.57 -12.15
CA ILE A 52 -5.71 -3.14 -12.55
C ILE A 52 -5.53 -4.54 -11.96
N GLY A 53 -5.82 -4.71 -10.67
CA GLY A 53 -5.70 -5.99 -9.98
C GLY A 53 -6.62 -7.06 -10.57
N GLU A 54 -7.84 -6.69 -10.93
CA GLU A 54 -8.82 -7.55 -11.61
C GLU A 54 -8.31 -8.00 -13.00
N LEU A 55 -7.90 -7.05 -13.84
CA LEU A 55 -7.41 -7.32 -15.20
C LEU A 55 -6.15 -8.19 -15.21
N LEU A 56 -5.27 -8.03 -14.21
CA LEU A 56 -4.04 -8.82 -14.07
C LEU A 56 -4.24 -10.14 -13.32
N GLY A 57 -5.46 -10.47 -12.89
CA GLY A 57 -5.74 -11.68 -12.11
C GLY A 57 -4.98 -11.74 -10.78
N ALA A 58 -4.67 -10.57 -10.20
CA ALA A 58 -3.86 -10.47 -9.01
C ALA A 58 -4.68 -10.81 -7.76
N ARG A 59 -4.15 -11.71 -6.91
CA ARG A 59 -4.78 -12.01 -5.61
C ARG A 59 -4.81 -10.80 -4.67
N GLN A 60 -3.85 -9.89 -4.81
CA GLN A 60 -3.71 -8.68 -4.00
C GLN A 60 -3.10 -7.58 -4.87
N VAL A 61 -3.58 -6.35 -4.69
CA VAL A 61 -3.00 -5.12 -5.24
C VAL A 61 -2.53 -4.20 -4.12
N VAL A 62 -1.36 -3.60 -4.31
CA VAL A 62 -0.84 -2.52 -3.46
C VAL A 62 -0.72 -1.27 -4.31
N MET A 63 -1.52 -0.26 -4.00
CA MET A 63 -1.50 1.05 -4.63
C MET A 63 -0.62 1.99 -3.82
N LEU A 64 0.50 2.42 -4.40
CA LEU A 64 1.40 3.45 -3.89
C LEU A 64 1.01 4.76 -4.57
N ILE A 65 0.47 5.71 -3.82
CA ILE A 65 -0.12 6.93 -4.38
C ILE A 65 0.25 8.17 -3.57
N GLY A 66 0.63 9.25 -4.26
CA GLY A 66 0.98 10.52 -3.63
C GLY A 66 -0.24 11.13 -2.92
N GLU A 67 -0.07 11.43 -1.63
CA GLU A 67 -1.11 12.06 -0.82
C GLU A 67 -1.22 13.56 -1.16
N ARG A 68 -2.30 14.18 -0.65
CA ARG A 68 -2.46 15.63 -0.75
C ARG A 68 -1.31 16.30 0.03
N PRO A 69 -0.55 17.23 -0.58
CA PRO A 69 0.43 18.02 0.13
C PRO A 69 -0.19 18.72 1.34
N GLY A 70 0.37 18.45 2.53
CA GLY A 70 0.00 19.17 3.75
C GLY A 70 0.78 20.48 3.86
N LEU A 71 0.26 21.43 4.65
CA LEU A 71 0.92 22.73 4.88
C LEU A 71 2.35 22.61 5.44
N SER A 72 2.62 21.54 6.20
CA SER A 72 3.89 21.26 6.89
C SER A 72 4.59 19.98 6.41
N SER A 73 3.99 19.25 5.47
CA SER A 73 4.52 17.98 4.94
C SER A 73 4.13 17.87 3.47
N PRO A 74 4.90 18.51 2.58
CA PRO A 74 4.47 18.66 1.19
C PRO A 74 4.43 17.35 0.40
N ASP A 75 5.09 16.27 0.83
CA ASP A 75 5.23 15.07 0.00
C ASP A 75 5.21 13.79 0.85
N SER A 76 4.04 13.15 1.00
CA SER A 76 3.93 11.85 1.64
C SER A 76 3.27 10.82 0.73
N LEU A 77 3.74 9.59 0.83
CA LEU A 77 3.19 8.46 0.09
C LEU A 77 2.12 7.75 0.94
N GLY A 78 0.98 7.48 0.31
CA GLY A 78 -0.06 6.60 0.83
C GLY A 78 0.05 5.22 0.21
N ILE A 79 -0.27 4.19 0.99
CA ILE A 79 -0.31 2.79 0.57
C ILE A 79 -1.72 2.26 0.80
N TYR A 80 -2.36 1.75 -0.24
CA TYR A 80 -3.65 1.08 -0.15
C TYR A 80 -3.53 -0.38 -0.59
N LEU A 81 -3.98 -1.29 0.27
CA LEU A 81 -3.98 -2.73 0.00
C LEU A 81 -5.42 -3.21 -0.19
N THR A 82 -5.68 -3.85 -1.33
CA THR A 82 -6.90 -4.62 -1.56
C THR A 82 -6.58 -6.10 -1.81
N HIS A 83 -7.27 -6.99 -1.09
CA HIS A 83 -7.29 -8.42 -1.35
C HIS A 83 -8.47 -8.80 -2.25
N ALA A 84 -8.23 -9.70 -3.21
CA ALA A 84 -9.17 -10.04 -4.28
C ALA A 84 -9.75 -8.78 -4.97
N PRO A 85 -8.90 -7.88 -5.49
CA PRO A 85 -9.33 -6.66 -6.17
C PRO A 85 -10.34 -6.94 -7.29
N ARG A 86 -11.37 -6.09 -7.37
CA ARG A 86 -12.40 -6.08 -8.43
C ARG A 86 -13.04 -4.71 -8.50
N THR A 87 -13.55 -4.33 -9.66
CA THR A 87 -14.29 -3.08 -9.83
C THR A 87 -15.47 -3.03 -8.86
N GLY A 88 -15.70 -1.87 -8.24
CA GLY A 88 -16.79 -1.65 -7.28
C GLY A 88 -16.45 -1.93 -5.81
N ARG A 89 -15.18 -2.23 -5.47
CA ARG A 89 -14.73 -2.27 -4.06
C ARG A 89 -14.85 -0.90 -3.39
N THR A 90 -15.15 -0.92 -2.10
CA THR A 90 -15.33 0.27 -1.25
C THR A 90 -14.08 0.56 -0.41
N ASP A 91 -13.95 1.78 0.12
CA ASP A 91 -12.81 2.16 0.97
C ASP A 91 -12.71 1.29 2.24
N ALA A 92 -13.85 0.82 2.75
CA ALA A 92 -13.90 -0.09 3.90
C ALA A 92 -13.22 -1.45 3.63
N GLU A 93 -13.00 -1.81 2.37
CA GLU A 93 -12.34 -3.06 1.95
C GLU A 93 -10.84 -2.87 1.73
N ARG A 94 -10.29 -1.66 1.97
CA ARG A 94 -8.89 -1.34 1.76
C ARG A 94 -8.20 -1.07 3.10
N ASN A 95 -7.05 -1.71 3.33
CA ASN A 95 -6.17 -1.25 4.40
C ASN A 95 -5.37 -0.04 3.89
N CYS A 96 -5.18 0.96 4.75
CA CYS A 96 -4.45 2.18 4.44
C CYS A 96 -3.24 2.32 5.36
N ILE A 97 -2.07 2.61 4.79
CA ILE A 97 -0.89 3.09 5.52
C ILE A 97 -0.57 4.46 4.94
N SER A 98 -0.67 5.50 5.75
CA SER A 98 -0.44 6.88 5.32
C SER A 98 0.89 7.42 5.80
N ASN A 99 1.22 8.65 5.36
CA ASN A 99 2.32 9.44 5.91
C ASN A 99 3.69 8.76 5.74
N VAL A 100 3.88 7.96 4.68
CA VAL A 100 5.14 7.25 4.42
C VAL A 100 6.17 8.20 3.83
N ARG A 101 7.17 8.54 4.64
CA ARG A 101 8.35 9.36 4.30
C ARG A 101 9.37 9.27 5.46
N PRO A 102 10.63 9.69 5.29
CA PRO A 102 11.64 9.65 6.35
C PRO A 102 11.24 10.39 7.64
N GLU A 103 10.62 11.57 7.51
CA GLU A 103 10.15 12.43 8.62
C GLU A 103 8.76 12.01 9.16
N GLY A 104 8.18 10.95 8.61
CA GLY A 104 6.85 10.45 8.92
C GLY A 104 6.95 9.00 9.38
N LEU A 105 6.28 8.10 8.67
CA LEU A 105 6.47 6.65 8.83
C LEU A 105 7.65 6.20 7.96
N PRO A 106 8.81 5.83 8.54
CA PRO A 106 10.00 5.48 7.77
C PRO A 106 9.80 4.19 6.98
N TYR A 107 10.49 4.07 5.84
CA TYR A 107 10.29 2.98 4.88
C TYR A 107 10.38 1.59 5.49
N ALA A 108 11.34 1.34 6.38
CA ALA A 108 11.48 0.04 7.03
C ALA A 108 10.23 -0.35 7.85
N ARG A 109 9.66 0.60 8.60
CA ARG A 109 8.45 0.39 9.40
C ARG A 109 7.20 0.28 8.54
N ALA A 110 7.08 1.12 7.50
CA ALA A 110 6.02 1.01 6.52
C ALA A 110 6.05 -0.36 5.80
N ALA A 111 7.23 -0.85 5.45
CA ALA A 111 7.43 -2.14 4.82
C ALA A 111 7.11 -3.32 5.76
N ASP A 112 7.48 -3.25 7.05
CA ASP A 112 7.10 -4.24 8.05
C ASP A 112 5.57 -4.34 8.18
N ARG A 113 4.90 -3.18 8.30
CA ARG A 113 3.45 -3.07 8.39
C ARG A 113 2.75 -3.58 7.13
N LEU A 114 3.23 -3.17 5.95
CA LEU A 114 2.69 -3.63 4.67
C LEU A 114 2.82 -5.16 4.55
N ALA A 115 3.98 -5.73 4.88
CA ALA A 115 4.18 -7.18 4.83
C ALA A 115 3.29 -7.94 5.84
N PHE A 116 3.07 -7.37 7.03
CA PHE A 116 2.12 -7.90 8.01
C PHE A 116 0.70 -7.94 7.45
N LEU A 117 0.20 -6.80 6.96
CA LEU A 117 -1.15 -6.68 6.40
C LEU A 117 -1.36 -7.58 5.18
N LEU A 118 -0.36 -7.66 4.30
CA LEU A 118 -0.40 -8.56 3.15
C LEU A 118 -0.58 -10.03 3.57
N ARG A 119 0.22 -10.49 4.54
CA ARG A 119 0.10 -11.87 5.05
C ARG A 119 -1.22 -12.10 5.75
N GLY A 120 -1.67 -11.14 6.58
CA GLY A 120 -2.96 -11.19 7.26
C GLY A 120 -4.11 -11.27 6.26
N ALA A 121 -4.10 -10.45 5.21
CA ALA A 121 -5.12 -10.45 4.17
C ALA A 121 -5.14 -11.75 3.38
N ALA A 122 -3.96 -12.31 3.07
CA ALA A 122 -3.86 -13.62 2.43
C ALA A 122 -4.40 -14.77 3.30
N ALA A 123 -4.17 -14.72 4.62
CA ALA A 123 -4.66 -15.72 5.55
C ALA A 123 -6.18 -15.62 5.79
N LEU A 124 -6.71 -14.39 5.89
CA LEU A 124 -8.14 -14.14 6.12
C LEU A 124 -8.99 -14.16 4.85
N GLY A 125 -8.37 -14.08 3.67
CA GLY A 125 -9.08 -13.96 2.39
C GLY A 125 -9.76 -12.59 2.18
N ARG A 126 -9.39 -11.57 2.96
CA ARG A 126 -9.99 -10.21 2.91
C ARG A 126 -9.06 -9.15 3.50
N SER A 127 -9.21 -7.92 3.03
CA SER A 127 -8.56 -6.70 3.52
C SER A 127 -9.58 -5.71 4.09
N GLY A 128 -9.12 -4.52 4.50
CA GLY A 128 -9.95 -3.44 5.02
C GLY A 128 -10.31 -3.60 6.48
N VAL A 129 -11.49 -3.13 6.88
CA VAL A 129 -11.97 -3.15 8.28
C VAL A 129 -12.01 -4.55 8.90
N GLY A 130 -12.07 -5.59 8.06
CA GLY A 130 -12.00 -6.99 8.48
C GLY A 130 -10.61 -7.48 8.87
N LEU A 131 -9.56 -6.68 8.66
CA LEU A 131 -8.16 -6.97 8.99
C LEU A 131 -7.59 -5.81 9.81
N LYS A 132 -7.35 -6.05 11.10
CA LYS A 132 -6.74 -5.08 12.00
C LYS A 132 -5.23 -4.97 11.74
N ASP A 133 -4.71 -3.76 11.93
CA ASP A 133 -3.28 -3.49 11.89
C ASP A 133 -2.67 -3.61 13.28
N ASP A 134 -2.31 -4.84 13.67
CA ASP A 134 -1.61 -5.13 14.92
C ASP A 134 -0.08 -5.19 14.70
N SER A 135 0.43 -4.53 13.65
CA SER A 135 1.87 -4.54 13.31
C SER A 135 2.77 -3.78 14.30
N VAL A 136 2.17 -2.99 15.19
CA VAL A 136 2.86 -2.30 16.29
C VAL A 136 2.36 -2.92 17.60
N PRO A 137 3.24 -3.29 18.54
CA PRO A 137 2.82 -3.68 19.88
C PRO A 137 1.96 -2.56 20.46
N ALA A 138 0.87 -2.90 21.16
CA ALA A 138 0.16 -1.93 21.98
C ALA A 138 1.20 -1.18 22.84
N LEU A 139 1.09 0.15 22.89
CA LEU A 139 1.92 0.94 23.81
C LEU A 139 1.76 0.32 25.19
N PRO A 140 2.86 0.09 25.94
CA PRO A 140 2.73 -0.39 27.31
C PRO A 140 1.81 0.57 28.07
N GLU A 141 0.78 0.02 28.72
CA GLU A 141 -0.03 0.79 29.65
C GLU A 141 0.92 1.29 30.74
N GLY A 142 1.02 2.62 30.86
CA GLY A 142 1.87 3.30 31.84
C GLY A 142 1.41 3.09 33.26
#